data_AF-A0A9N9CJU1-F1
#
_entry.id   AF-A0A9N9CJU1-F1
#
_cell.length_a   1.000
_cell.length_b   1.000
_cell.length_c   1.000
_cell.angle_alpha   90.00
_cell.angle_beta   90.00
_cell.angle_gamma   90.00
#
_symmetry.space_group_name_H-M   'P 1'
#
loop_
_entity.id
_entity.type
_entity.pdbx_description
1 polymer ?
#
loop_
_entity_poly.entity_id
_entity_poly.type
_entity_poly.pdbx_seq_one_letter_code
_entity_poly.pdbx_strand_id
1 'polypeptide(L)'
;MTRKNSNIKFLTNIINSPKSTPEKIKNAFFKYIKHTRKFYGRQLNRNDISSEDYSDNIELLDALKDRINLMFIKIQRLEGRNRRLETKEINLQAEINSLKKENKDLIKENETLKKENEAIKHAVSHLDEIYRNNEVQYE
;
A
#
# COMPACT_ATOMS: atom_id res chain seq x y z
N MET A 1 -1.48 -27.87 41.03
CA MET A 1 -1.23 -27.60 39.59
C MET A 1 -2.32 -26.69 39.05
N THR A 2 -2.01 -25.44 38.74
CA THR A 2 -2.94 -24.48 38.10
C THR A 2 -3.31 -24.98 36.72
N ARG A 3 -4.59 -25.32 36.48
CA ARG A 3 -5.09 -25.73 35.16
C ARG A 3 -4.78 -24.62 34.16
N LYS A 4 -3.90 -24.89 33.18
CA LYS A 4 -3.65 -23.98 32.05
C LYS A 4 -4.99 -23.66 31.38
N ASN A 5 -5.38 -22.38 31.36
CA ASN A 5 -6.63 -21.94 30.75
C ASN A 5 -6.57 -22.24 29.24
N SER A 6 -7.31 -23.25 28.79
CA SER A 6 -7.30 -23.72 27.40
C SER A 6 -7.68 -22.61 26.41
N ASN A 7 -8.49 -21.64 26.83
CA ASN A 7 -8.86 -20.49 26.00
C ASN A 7 -7.69 -19.51 25.83
N ILE A 8 -6.87 -19.31 26.87
CA ILE A 8 -5.64 -18.50 26.76
C ILE A 8 -4.66 -19.20 25.81
N LYS A 9 -4.44 -20.50 25.99
CA LYS A 9 -3.57 -21.27 25.08
C LYS A 9 -4.05 -21.20 23.62
N PHE A 10 -5.36 -21.33 23.40
CA PHE A 10 -5.95 -21.16 22.07
C PHE A 10 -5.70 -19.77 21.50
N LEU A 11 -5.97 -18.71 22.27
CA LEU A 11 -5.75 -17.33 21.86
C LEU A 11 -4.27 -17.08 21.49
N THR A 12 -3.35 -17.49 22.35
CA THR A 12 -1.90 -17.35 22.12
C THR A 12 -1.46 -18.08 20.86
N ASN A 13 -1.95 -19.30 20.64
CA ASN A 13 -1.62 -20.07 19.44
C ASN A 13 -2.10 -19.37 18.16
N ILE A 14 -3.29 -18.75 18.18
CA ILE A 14 -3.79 -17.98 17.05
C ILE A 14 -2.94 -16.72 16.85
N ILE A 15 -2.69 -15.92 17.89
CA ILE A 15 -1.91 -14.68 17.77
C ILE A 15 -0.51 -14.93 17.21
N ASN A 16 0.16 -15.98 17.68
CA ASN A 16 1.54 -16.29 17.30
C ASN A 16 1.65 -17.11 16.00
N SER A 17 0.53 -17.47 15.37
CA SER A 17 0.58 -18.24 14.13
C SER A 17 0.93 -17.32 12.95
N PRO A 18 1.93 -17.66 12.12
CA PRO A 18 2.23 -16.89 10.91
C PRO A 18 1.10 -16.95 9.87
N LYS A 19 0.16 -17.91 10.00
CA LYS A 19 -1.01 -18.06 9.12
C LYS A 19 -2.26 -17.37 9.66
N SER A 20 -2.12 -16.58 10.72
CA SER A 20 -3.24 -15.85 11.30
C SER A 20 -3.54 -14.60 10.49
N THR A 21 -4.83 -14.41 10.28
CA THR A 21 -5.37 -13.21 9.66
C THR A 21 -5.95 -12.30 10.74
N PRO A 22 -6.13 -11.00 10.46
CA PRO A 22 -6.81 -10.09 11.39
C PRO A 22 -8.18 -10.63 11.84
N GLU A 23 -8.92 -11.26 10.93
CA GLU A 23 -10.22 -11.87 11.23
C GLU A 23 -10.11 -13.07 12.17
N LYS A 24 -9.12 -13.95 11.97
CA LYS A 24 -8.87 -15.08 12.88
C LYS A 24 -8.50 -14.59 14.28
N ILE A 25 -7.67 -13.56 14.38
CA ILE A 25 -7.25 -12.97 15.66
C ILE A 25 -8.46 -12.36 16.37
N LYS A 26 -9.25 -11.53 15.68
CA LYS A 26 -10.50 -10.95 16.21
C LYS A 26 -11.44 -12.03 16.77
N ASN A 27 -11.69 -13.07 15.99
CA ASN A 27 -12.58 -14.16 16.39
C ASN A 27 -12.03 -14.95 17.60
N ALA A 28 -10.72 -15.15 17.68
CA ALA A 28 -10.09 -15.79 18.83
C ALA A 28 -10.24 -14.94 20.11
N PHE A 29 -10.05 -13.62 20.02
CA PHE A 29 -10.30 -12.72 21.14
C PHE A 29 -11.77 -12.70 21.56
N PHE A 30 -12.70 -12.66 20.62
CA PHE A 30 -14.14 -12.65 20.94
C PHE A 30 -14.57 -13.93 21.63
N LYS A 31 -14.01 -15.08 21.20
CA LYS A 31 -14.18 -16.35 21.90
C LYS A 31 -13.63 -16.28 23.32
N TYR A 32 -12.41 -15.76 23.50
CA TYR A 32 -11.81 -15.57 24.83
C TYR A 32 -12.70 -14.69 25.73
N ILE A 33 -13.10 -13.50 25.27
CA ILE A 33 -13.97 -12.57 26.02
C ILE A 33 -15.28 -13.25 26.43
N LYS A 34 -15.93 -13.98 25.52
CA LYS A 34 -17.16 -14.72 25.80
C LYS A 34 -16.97 -15.76 26.92
N HIS A 35 -15.84 -16.47 26.92
CA HIS A 35 -15.53 -17.44 27.97
C HIS A 35 -15.20 -16.77 29.30
N THR A 36 -14.46 -15.67 29.29
CA THR A 36 -14.11 -14.90 30.49
C THR A 36 -15.34 -14.26 31.13
N ARG A 37 -16.28 -13.72 30.35
CA ARG A 37 -17.57 -13.23 30.86
C ARG A 37 -18.35 -14.33 31.59
N LYS A 38 -18.42 -15.55 31.02
CA LYS A 38 -19.04 -16.70 31.68
C LYS A 38 -18.31 -17.12 32.97
N PHE A 39 -17.00 -16.92 33.02
CA PHE A 39 -16.21 -17.22 34.22
C PHE A 39 -16.55 -16.27 35.36
N TYR A 40 -16.55 -14.95 35.11
CA TYR A 40 -16.96 -13.97 36.12
C TYR A 40 -18.41 -14.16 36.58
N GLY A 41 -19.33 -14.51 35.67
CA GLY A 41 -20.71 -14.82 36.06
C GLY A 41 -20.82 -16.01 37.02
N ARG A 42 -19.96 -17.02 36.87
CA ARG A 42 -19.90 -18.14 37.82
C ARG A 42 -19.29 -17.75 39.15
N GLN A 43 -18.29 -16.86 39.16
CA GLN A 43 -17.69 -16.36 40.40
C GLN A 43 -18.70 -15.53 41.19
N LEU A 44 -19.45 -14.65 40.53
CA LEU A 44 -20.52 -13.88 41.16
C LEU A 44 -21.57 -14.81 41.79
N ASN A 45 -22.06 -15.81 41.05
CA ASN A 45 -23.05 -16.76 41.56
C ASN A 45 -22.55 -17.62 42.74
N ARG A 46 -21.23 -17.73 42.92
CA ARG A 46 -20.60 -18.45 44.04
C ARG A 46 -20.26 -17.53 45.20
N ASN A 47 -20.51 -16.22 45.06
CA ASN A 47 -20.04 -15.18 45.97
C ASN A 47 -18.51 -15.14 46.10
N ASP A 48 -17.79 -15.56 45.04
CA ASP A 48 -16.31 -15.51 44.97
C ASP A 48 -15.81 -14.08 44.71
N ILE A 49 -16.66 -13.20 44.16
CA ILE A 49 -16.40 -11.79 43.85
C ILE A 49 -17.62 -10.94 44.20
N SER A 50 -17.43 -9.65 44.45
CA SER A 50 -18.53 -8.73 44.68
C SER A 50 -19.29 -8.38 43.38
N SER A 51 -20.48 -7.79 43.51
CA SER A 51 -21.22 -7.28 42.35
C SER A 51 -20.49 -6.11 41.67
N GLU A 52 -19.75 -5.32 42.43
CA GLU A 52 -18.93 -4.21 41.92
C GLU A 52 -17.75 -4.75 41.10
N ASP A 53 -16.99 -5.70 41.66
CA ASP A 53 -15.90 -6.38 40.95
C ASP A 53 -16.40 -7.03 39.65
N TYR A 54 -17.58 -7.67 39.70
CA TYR A 54 -18.19 -8.24 38.50
C TYR A 54 -18.47 -7.16 37.45
N SER A 55 -19.10 -6.05 37.84
CA SER A 55 -19.44 -4.94 36.95
C SER A 55 -18.19 -4.39 36.26
N ASP A 56 -17.15 -4.05 37.03
CA ASP A 56 -15.89 -3.51 36.53
C ASP A 56 -15.21 -4.45 35.53
N ASN A 57 -15.21 -5.75 35.83
CA ASN A 57 -14.66 -6.76 34.93
C ASN A 57 -15.47 -6.90 33.64
N ILE A 58 -16.79 -6.76 33.69
CA ILE A 58 -17.64 -6.79 32.48
C ILE A 58 -17.41 -5.55 31.63
N GLU A 59 -17.34 -4.36 32.23
CA GLU A 59 -17.03 -3.11 31.53
C GLU A 59 -15.67 -3.17 30.84
N LEU A 60 -14.65 -3.67 31.53
CA LEU A 60 -13.31 -3.88 30.96
C LEU A 60 -13.35 -4.83 29.74
N LEU A 61 -14.14 -5.90 29.82
CA LEU A 61 -14.30 -6.85 28.72
C LEU A 61 -15.01 -6.24 27.50
N ASP A 62 -16.01 -5.38 27.72
CA ASP A 62 -16.69 -4.66 26.64
C ASP A 62 -15.77 -3.62 26.00
N ALA A 63 -15.05 -2.84 26.80
CA ALA A 63 -14.04 -1.89 26.31
C ALA A 63 -12.95 -2.60 25.47
N LEU A 64 -12.50 -3.79 25.91
CA LEU A 64 -11.55 -4.60 25.15
C LEU A 64 -12.13 -5.07 23.81
N LYS A 65 -13.39 -5.53 23.81
CA LYS A 65 -14.10 -5.97 22.60
C LYS A 65 -14.19 -4.84 21.57
N ASP A 66 -14.53 -3.64 22.02
CA ASP A 66 -14.64 -2.47 21.16
C ASP A 66 -13.28 -2.03 20.61
N ARG A 67 -12.24 -2.03 21.45
CA ARG A 67 -10.88 -1.74 21.00
C ARG A 67 -10.40 -2.71 19.93
N ILE A 68 -10.73 -3.99 20.05
CA ILE A 68 -10.39 -5.02 19.05
C ILE A 68 -11.15 -4.79 17.73
N ASN A 69 -12.43 -4.42 17.81
CA ASN A 69 -13.20 -4.04 16.62
C ASN A 69 -12.59 -2.82 15.91
N LEU A 70 -12.21 -1.80 16.66
CA LEU A 70 -11.57 -0.60 16.11
C LEU A 70 -10.24 -0.92 15.45
N MET A 71 -9.41 -1.75 16.09
CA MET A 71 -8.14 -2.21 15.51
C MET A 71 -8.38 -2.98 14.20
N PHE A 72 -9.36 -3.89 14.17
CA PHE A 72 -9.72 -4.65 12.99
C PHE A 72 -10.14 -3.74 11.82
N ILE A 73 -11.02 -2.75 12.08
CA ILE A 73 -11.44 -1.77 11.07
C ILE A 73 -10.24 -0.97 10.56
N LYS A 74 -9.33 -0.55 11.46
CA LYS A 74 -8.12 0.19 11.08
C LYS A 74 -7.22 -0.64 10.18
N ILE A 75 -7.05 -1.93 10.47
CA ILE A 75 -6.26 -2.85 9.64
C ILE A 75 -6.89 -2.95 8.23
N GLN A 76 -8.20 -3.19 8.12
CA GLN A 76 -8.88 -3.26 6.83
C GLN A 76 -8.72 -1.98 6.00
N ARG A 77 -8.78 -0.81 6.65
CA ARG A 77 -8.55 0.49 5.98
C ARG A 77 -7.12 0.62 5.48
N LEU A 78 -6.14 0.20 6.26
CA LEU A 78 -4.72 0.23 5.87
C LEU A 78 -4.45 -0.73 4.71
N GLU A 79 -4.97 -1.96 4.75
CA GLU A 79 -4.87 -2.92 3.64
C GLU A 79 -5.52 -2.38 2.37
N GLY A 80 -6.67 -1.69 2.48
CA GLY A 80 -7.29 -1.00 1.36
C GLY A 80 -6.44 0.12 0.79
N ARG A 81 -5.77 0.90 1.66
CA ARG A 81 -4.89 2.00 1.25
C ARG A 81 -3.62 1.49 0.57
N ASN A 82 -3.02 0.41 1.08
CA ASN A 82 -1.85 -0.23 0.48
C ASN A 82 -2.15 -0.72 -0.94
N ARG A 83 -3.25 -1.45 -1.15
CA ARG A 83 -3.65 -1.91 -2.49
C ARG A 83 -3.81 -0.76 -3.49
N ARG A 84 -4.37 0.38 -3.05
CA ARG A 84 -4.49 1.58 -3.89
C ARG A 84 -3.14 2.20 -4.21
N LEU A 85 -2.19 2.19 -3.26
CA LEU A 85 -0.84 2.70 -3.48
C LEU A 85 -0.06 1.80 -4.44
N GLU A 86 -0.11 0.48 -4.26
CA GLU A 86 0.48 -0.50 -5.18
C GLU A 86 -0.03 -0.32 -6.61
N THR A 87 -1.35 -0.12 -6.77
CA THR A 87 -1.95 0.14 -8.09
C THR A 87 -1.44 1.45 -8.70
N LYS A 88 -1.34 2.51 -7.90
CA LYS A 88 -0.81 3.81 -8.35
C LYS A 88 0.66 3.70 -8.75
N GLU A 89 1.47 2.96 -8.00
CA GLU A 89 2.88 2.73 -8.29
C GLU A 89 3.06 2.00 -9.63
N ILE A 90 2.29 0.93 -9.87
CA ILE A 90 2.29 0.21 -11.15
C ILE A 90 1.95 1.14 -12.31
N ASN A 91 0.90 1.96 -12.16
CA ASN A 91 0.46 2.88 -13.21
C ASN A 91 1.51 3.96 -13.52
N LEU A 92 2.09 4.57 -12.47
CA LEU A 92 3.15 5.57 -12.63
C LEU A 92 4.39 4.96 -13.28
N GLN A 93 4.74 3.72 -12.93
CA GLN A 93 5.87 3.04 -13.54
C GLN A 93 5.63 2.75 -15.03
N ALA A 94 4.40 2.42 -15.42
CA ALA A 94 4.02 2.27 -16.82
C ALA A 94 4.10 3.59 -17.58
N GLU A 95 3.60 4.68 -16.99
CA GLU A 95 3.68 6.03 -17.57
C GLU A 95 5.13 6.49 -17.78
N ILE A 96 6.00 6.30 -16.77
CA ILE A 96 7.44 6.58 -16.87
C ILE A 96 8.07 5.82 -18.03
N ASN A 97 7.73 4.54 -18.21
CA ASN A 97 8.27 3.73 -19.29
C ASN A 97 7.80 4.22 -20.67
N SER A 98 6.54 4.64 -20.78
CA SER A 98 5.99 5.24 -21.99
C SER A 98 6.73 6.53 -22.36
N LEU A 99 6.86 7.46 -21.41
CA LEU A 99 7.54 8.74 -21.61
C LEU A 99 9.03 8.55 -21.94
N LYS A 100 9.71 7.58 -21.33
CA LYS A 100 11.09 7.24 -21.68
C LYS A 100 11.24 6.75 -23.11
N LYS A 101 10.25 6.02 -23.62
CA LYS A 101 10.25 5.55 -25.02
C LYS A 101 10.03 6.73 -25.97
N GLU A 102 8.99 7.52 -25.72
CA GLU A 102 8.68 8.70 -26.52
C GLU A 102 9.86 9.68 -26.58
N ASN A 103 10.50 9.96 -25.44
CA ASN A 103 11.67 10.85 -25.41
C ASN A 103 12.85 10.30 -26.23
N LYS A 104 13.08 8.97 -26.22
CA LYS A 104 14.10 8.35 -27.09
C LYS A 104 13.79 8.51 -28.57
N ASP A 105 12.52 8.41 -28.94
CA ASP A 105 12.09 8.55 -30.33
C ASP A 105 12.23 10.02 -30.78
N LEU A 106 11.83 10.99 -29.94
CA LEU A 106 12.02 12.42 -30.19
C LEU A 106 13.51 12.82 -30.31
N ILE A 107 14.39 12.24 -29.48
CA ILE A 107 15.84 12.50 -29.58
C ILE A 107 16.36 12.06 -30.95
N LYS A 108 15.97 10.88 -31.43
CA LYS A 108 16.38 10.37 -32.75
C LYS A 108 15.85 11.25 -33.88
N GLU A 109 14.59 11.65 -33.81
CA GLU A 109 13.98 12.54 -34.81
C GLU A 109 14.72 13.88 -34.87
N ASN A 110 15.05 14.46 -33.72
CA ASN A 110 15.79 15.71 -33.63
C ASN A 110 17.21 15.58 -34.21
N GLU A 111 17.91 14.46 -33.98
CA GLU A 111 19.20 14.17 -34.60
C GLU A 111 19.11 14.07 -36.13
N THR A 112 18.05 13.45 -36.66
CA THR A 112 17.79 13.38 -38.11
C THR A 112 17.57 14.78 -38.69
N LEU A 113 16.68 15.57 -38.09
CA LEU A 113 16.37 16.93 -38.53
C LEU A 113 17.59 17.86 -38.47
N LYS A 114 18.49 17.68 -37.49
CA LYS A 114 19.75 18.43 -37.44
C LYS A 114 20.65 18.14 -38.64
N LYS A 115 20.81 16.86 -39.01
CA LYS A 115 21.61 16.47 -40.18
C LYS A 115 21.01 16.98 -41.48
N GLU A 116 19.69 16.90 -41.62
CA GLU A 116 18.98 17.46 -42.80
C GLU A 116 19.18 18.98 -42.90
N ASN A 117 19.05 19.70 -41.78
CA ASN A 117 19.31 21.14 -41.74
C ASN A 117 20.75 21.49 -42.09
N GLU A 118 21.74 20.74 -41.62
CA GLU A 118 23.15 20.93 -41.98
C GLU A 118 23.40 20.71 -43.47
N ALA A 119 22.81 19.67 -44.05
CA ALA A 119 22.90 19.38 -45.49
C ALA A 119 22.28 20.49 -46.33
N ILE A 120 21.10 21.00 -45.93
CA ILE A 120 20.43 22.12 -46.61
C ILE A 120 21.29 23.38 -46.53
N LYS A 121 21.85 23.72 -45.35
CA LYS A 121 22.74 24.88 -45.19
C LYS A 121 23.95 24.79 -46.13
N HIS A 122 24.58 23.62 -46.23
CA HIS A 122 25.70 23.41 -47.14
C HIS A 122 25.28 23.58 -48.61
N ALA A 123 24.13 23.04 -49.01
CA ALA A 123 23.62 23.18 -50.37
C ALA A 123 23.31 24.65 -50.72
N VAL A 124 22.71 25.41 -49.80
CA VAL A 124 22.44 26.85 -49.97
C VAL A 124 23.74 27.63 -50.14
N SER A 125 24.73 27.43 -49.25
CA SER A 125 26.03 28.10 -49.37
C SER A 125 26.71 27.81 -50.72
N HIS A 126 26.65 26.55 -51.19
CA HIS A 126 27.23 26.16 -52.46
C HIS A 126 26.52 26.82 -53.67
N LEU A 127 25.19 26.92 -53.62
CA LEU A 127 24.42 27.62 -54.65
C LEU A 127 24.73 29.12 -54.67
N ASP A 128 24.87 29.75 -53.49
CA ASP A 128 25.27 31.15 -53.36
C ASP A 128 26.67 31.40 -53.95
N GLU A 129 27.61 30.49 -53.74
CA GLU A 129 28.96 30.55 -54.35
C GLU A 129 28.91 30.45 -55.88
N ILE A 130 28.14 29.49 -56.42
CA ILE A 130 27.93 29.36 -57.88
C ILE A 130 27.33 30.63 -58.45
N TYR A 131 26.31 31.18 -57.80
CA TYR A 131 25.62 32.39 -58.26
C TYR A 131 26.58 33.59 -58.33
N ARG A 132 27.39 33.82 -57.28
CA ARG A 132 28.41 34.89 -57.28
C ARG A 132 29.46 34.71 -58.37
N ASN A 133 29.94 33.48 -58.58
CA ASN A 133 30.95 33.20 -59.62
C ASN A 133 30.41 33.43 -61.03
N ASN A 134 29.11 33.16 -61.25
CA ASN A 134 28.46 33.41 -62.53
C ASN A 134 28.24 34.90 -62.78
N GLU A 135 27.87 35.71 -61.77
CA GLU A 135 27.75 37.17 -61.94
C GLU A 135 29.07 37.82 -62.38
N VAL A 136 30.20 37.38 -61.83
CA VAL A 136 31.54 37.88 -62.20
C VAL A 136 31.97 37.49 -63.62
N GLN A 137 31.38 36.44 -64.22
CA GLN A 137 31.72 36.01 -65.59
C GLN A 137 31.00 36.78 -66.71
N TYR A 138 29.96 37.56 -66.38
CA TYR A 138 29.17 38.32 -67.36
C TYR A 138 29.33 39.84 -67.25
N GLU A 139 30.25 40.33 -66.41
CA GLU A 139 30.75 41.72 -66.37
C GLU A 139 32.09 41.87 -67.09
#